data_AF-R7G522-F1
#
_entry.id   AF-R7G522-F1
#
_cell.length_a   1.000
_cell.length_b   1.000
_cell.length_c   1.000
_cell.angle_alpha   90.00
_cell.angle_beta   90.00
_cell.angle_gamma   90.00
#
_symmetry.space_group_name_H-M   'P 1'
#
loop_
_entity.id
_entity.type
_entity.pdbx_description
1 polymer ?
#
loop_
_entity_poly.entity_id
_entity_poly.type
_entity_poly.pdbx_seq_one_letter_code
_entity_poly.pdbx_strand_id
1 'polypeptide(L)' 'MQDYIEVIKYLKETIGVKHIALGFDFMDYIEGMEESNVIGIQDITEIGNIAAALKENGFQEEEIEKICFQNAVDFMKSYL' A
#
# COMPACT_ATOMS: atom_id res chain seq x y z
N MET A 1 -5.18 9.61 1.05
CA MET A 1 -5.67 8.24 1.34
C MET A 1 -6.72 7.76 0.33
N GLN A 2 -7.85 8.46 0.14
CA GLN A 2 -8.94 7.97 -0.72
C GLN A 2 -8.49 7.60 -2.14
N ASP A 3 -7.78 8.49 -2.83
CA ASP A 3 -7.28 8.25 -4.19
C ASP A 3 -6.35 7.04 -4.27
N TYR A 4 -5.54 6.83 -3.23
CA TYR A 4 -4.63 5.68 -3.12
C TYR A 4 -5.41 4.36 -3.02
N ILE A 5 -6.49 4.33 -2.25
CA ILE A 5 -7.37 3.16 -2.14
C ILE A 5 -8.11 2.88 -3.47
N GLU A 6 -8.55 3.92 -4.18
CA GLU A 6 -9.19 3.74 -5.50
C GLU A 6 -8.21 3.15 -6.53
N VAL A 7 -6.94 3.55 -6.50
CA VAL A 7 -5.89 2.91 -7.32
C VAL A 7 -5.75 1.43 -6.97
N ILE A 8 -5.73 1.07 -5.68
CA ILE A 8 -5.63 -0.35 -5.27
C ILE A 8 -6.86 -1.16 -5.72
N LYS A 9 -8.08 -0.59 -5.61
CA LYS A 9 -9.30 -1.24 -6.12
C LYS A 9 -9.22 -1.48 -7.63
N TYR A 10 -8.81 -0.45 -8.38
CA TYR A 10 -8.61 -0.56 -9.82
C TYR A 10 -7.61 -1.66 -10.19
N LEU A 11 -6.47 -1.73 -9.50
CA LEU A 11 -5.48 -2.80 -9.69
C LEU A 11 -6.06 -4.17 -9.35
N LYS A 12 -6.81 -4.29 -8.24
CA LYS A 12 -7.46 -5.55 -7.85
C LYS A 12 -8.41 -6.04 -8.94
N GLU A 13 -9.21 -5.15 -9.53
CA GLU A 13 -10.14 -5.48 -10.62
C GLU A 13 -9.42 -5.84 -11.92
N THR A 14 -8.31 -5.15 -12.22
CA THR A 14 -7.61 -5.28 -13.50
C THR A 14 -6.66 -6.48 -13.55
N ILE A 15 -5.85 -6.66 -12.50
CA ILE A 15 -4.77 -7.65 -12.48
C ILE A 15 -4.94 -8.69 -11.36
N GLY A 16 -5.83 -8.46 -10.40
CA GLY A 16 -6.04 -9.36 -9.26
C GLY A 16 -5.08 -9.09 -8.10
N VAL A 17 -5.58 -9.32 -6.88
CA VAL A 17 -4.88 -8.96 -5.63
C VAL A 17 -3.49 -9.59 -5.47
N LYS A 18 -3.24 -10.77 -6.06
CA LYS A 18 -1.95 -11.49 -5.94
C LYS A 18 -0.76 -10.76 -6.61
N HIS A 19 -1.03 -9.73 -7.39
CA HIS A 19 -0.03 -8.96 -8.13
C HIS A 19 0.22 -7.57 -7.57
N ILE A 20 -0.29 -7.28 -6.36
CA ILE A 20 -0.21 -5.94 -5.75
C ILE A 20 0.69 -6.00 -4.53
N ALA A 21 1.62 -5.05 -4.42
CA ALA A 21 2.45 -4.82 -3.25
C ALA A 21 2.60 -3.31 -3.01
N LEU A 22 3.01 -2.92 -1.81
CA LEU A 22 3.19 -1.52 -1.43
C LEU A 22 4.64 -1.07 -1.60
N GLY A 23 4.82 0.06 -2.28
CA GLY A 23 6.06 0.82 -2.32
C GLY A 23 5.72 2.29 -2.12
N PHE A 24 6.09 2.84 -0.96
CA PHE A 24 5.61 4.17 -0.53
C PHE A 24 6.42 5.33 -1.10
N ASP A 25 7.71 5.09 -1.40
CA ASP A 25 8.63 6.11 -1.89
C ASP A 25 8.59 7.41 -1.07
N PHE A 26 8.66 7.28 0.26
CA PHE A 26 8.58 8.42 1.17
C PHE A 26 9.67 9.45 0.87
N MET A 27 9.28 10.72 0.73
CA MET A 27 10.17 11.86 0.48
C MET A 27 10.14 12.90 1.61
N ASP A 28 9.57 12.57 2.77
CA ASP A 28 9.36 13.47 3.92
C ASP A 28 10.67 14.02 4.52
N TYR A 29 11.80 13.37 4.23
CA TYR A 29 13.13 13.81 4.64
C TYR A 29 13.80 14.81 3.67
N ILE A 30 13.19 15.11 2.53
CA ILE A 30 13.73 16.03 1.51
C ILE A 30 13.13 17.41 1.72
N GLU A 31 13.99 18.42 1.94
CA GLU A 31 13.57 19.82 2.13
C GLU A 31 12.71 20.31 0.94
N GLY A 32 11.52 20.83 1.25
CA GLY A 32 10.55 21.32 0.26
C GLY A 32 9.63 20.24 -0.32
N MET A 33 9.72 18.99 0.15
CA MET A 33 8.88 17.86 -0.27
C MET A 33 8.05 17.28 0.89
N GLU A 34 7.95 17.98 2.01
CA GLU A 34 7.33 17.47 3.24
C GLU A 34 5.84 17.11 3.05
N GLU A 35 5.16 17.74 2.09
CA GLU A 35 3.74 17.48 1.76
C GLU A 35 3.55 16.66 0.47
N SER A 36 4.61 16.08 -0.08
CA SER A 36 4.55 15.32 -1.34
C SER A 36 3.93 13.91 -1.18
N ASN A 37 3.93 13.38 0.04
CA ASN A 37 3.43 12.04 0.34
C ASN A 37 1.90 12.02 0.48
N VAL A 38 1.32 10.82 0.42
CA VAL A 38 -0.13 10.64 0.50
C VAL A 38 -0.64 11.04 1.90
N ILE A 39 -1.60 11.97 1.95
CA ILE A 39 -2.26 12.36 3.20
C ILE A 39 -2.88 11.12 3.90
N GLY A 40 -2.54 10.93 5.17
CA GLY A 40 -2.87 9.80 6.03
C GLY A 40 -1.79 8.71 6.10
N ILE A 41 -0.74 8.81 5.29
CA ILE A 41 0.47 7.98 5.29
C ILE A 41 1.65 8.87 4.85
N GLN A 42 1.88 9.98 5.55
CA GLN A 42 2.92 10.94 5.17
C GLN A 42 4.33 10.45 5.49
N ASP A 43 4.47 9.56 6.48
CA ASP A 43 5.75 9.02 6.89
C ASP A 43 5.63 7.57 7.42
N ILE A 44 6.77 7.01 7.83
CA ILE A 44 6.84 5.62 8.29
C ILE A 44 6.01 5.34 9.55
N THR A 45 5.73 6.36 10.39
CA THR A 45 4.95 6.21 11.62
C THR A 45 3.47 6.00 11.33
N GLU A 46 3.00 6.41 10.15
CA GLU A 46 1.59 6.35 9.76
C GLU A 46 1.24 5.14 8.89
N ILE A 47 2.20 4.28 8.51
CA ILE A 47 1.96 3.17 7.58
C ILE A 47 0.84 2.21 8.02
N GLY A 48 0.56 2.09 9.32
CA GLY A 48 -0.54 1.29 9.83
C GLY A 48 -1.91 1.72 9.30
N ASN A 49 -2.05 2.99 8.90
CA ASN A 49 -3.30 3.55 8.39
C ASN A 49 -3.74 2.90 7.07
N ILE A 50 -2.81 2.36 6.27
CA ILE A 50 -3.19 1.68 5.00
C ILE A 50 -4.02 0.43 5.26
N ALA A 51 -3.68 -0.36 6.28
CA ALA A 51 -4.39 -1.58 6.60
C ALA A 51 -5.81 -1.27 7.11
N ALA A 52 -5.95 -0.21 7.92
CA ALA A 52 -7.25 0.29 8.36
C ALA A 52 -8.09 0.77 7.17
N ALA A 53 -7.51 1.58 6.29
CA ALA A 53 -8.21 2.12 5.12
C ALA A 53 -8.65 1.03 4.14
N LEU A 54 -7.83 -0.01 3.91
CA LEU A 54 -8.21 -1.18 3.11
C LEU A 54 -9.40 -1.93 3.74
N LYS A 55 -9.35 -2.16 5.06
CA LYS A 55 -10.43 -2.84 5.79
C LYS A 55 -11.75 -2.06 5.72
N GLU A 56 -11.71 -0.75 5.92
CA GLU A 56 -12.87 0.15 5.81
C GLU A 56 -13.46 0.15 4.38
N ASN A 57 -12.64 -0.16 3.37
CA ASN A 57 -13.04 -0.24 1.97
C ASN A 57 -13.38 -1.66 1.49
N GLY A 58 -13.63 -2.60 2.40
CA GLY A 58 -14.19 -3.92 2.09
C GLY A 58 -13.19 -4.98 1.64
N PHE A 59 -11.88 -4.72 1.77
CA PHE A 59 -10.86 -5.74 1.55
C PHE A 59 -10.92 -6.78 2.68
N GLN A 60 -10.81 -8.06 2.30
CA GLN A 60 -10.76 -9.15 3.28
C GLN A 60 -9.39 -9.20 3.97
N GLU A 61 -9.33 -9.77 5.16
CA GLU A 61 -8.09 -9.86 5.94
C GLU A 61 -6.95 -10.54 5.16
N GLU A 62 -7.25 -11.62 4.44
CA GLU A 62 -6.30 -12.31 3.55
C GLU A 62 -5.80 -11.40 2.41
N GLU A 63 -6.65 -10.52 1.87
CA GLU A 63 -6.26 -9.58 0.82
C GLU A 63 -5.34 -8.48 1.37
N ILE A 64 -5.63 -8.01 2.58
CA ILE A 64 -4.81 -7.02 3.28
C ILE A 64 -3.42 -7.59 3.57
N GLU A 65 -3.33 -8.83 4.09
CA GLU A 65 -2.06 -9.50 4.34
C GLU A 65 -1.23 -9.65 3.04
N LYS A 66 -1.89 -10.02 1.94
CA LYS A 66 -1.27 -10.13 0.62
C LYS A 66 -0.68 -8.81 0.14
N ILE A 67 -1.47 -7.74 0.17
CA ILE A 67 -1.06 -6.41 -0.28
C ILE A 67 0.07 -5.85 0.59
N CYS A 68 -0.07 -5.95 1.92
CA CYS A 68 0.86 -5.33 2.86
C CYS A 68 2.20 -6.06 2.99
N PHE A 69 2.27 -7.35 2.66
CA PHE A 69 3.48 -8.14 2.92
C PHE A 69 3.64 -9.34 2.00
N GLN A 70 2.66 -10.27 1.99
CA GLN A 70 2.89 -11.63 1.51
C GLN A 70 3.27 -11.68 0.02
N ASN A 71 2.63 -10.86 -0.83
CA ASN A 71 2.92 -10.84 -2.27
C ASN A 71 4.37 -10.42 -2.56
N ALA A 72 4.87 -9.39 -1.87
CA ALA A 72 6.23 -8.91 -2.05
C ALA A 72 7.25 -9.97 -1.60
N VAL A 73 7.00 -10.60 -0.45
CA VAL A 73 7.86 -11.66 0.10
C VAL A 73 7.91 -12.87 -0.81
N ASP A 74 6.77 -13.35 -1.28
CA ASP A 74 6.71 -14.51 -2.17
C ASP A 74 7.40 -14.24 -3.50
N PHE A 75 7.25 -13.02 -4.04
CA PHE A 75 7.99 -12.60 -5.22
C PHE A 75 9.50 -12.59 -4.97
N MET A 76 9.97 -11.92 -3.91
CA MET A 76 11.40 -11.81 -3.62
C MET A 76 12.06 -13.16 -3.34
N LYS A 77 11.38 -14.06 -2.61
CA LYS A 77 11.89 -15.41 -2.32
C LYS A 77 12.16 -16.25 -3.57
N SER A 78 11.53 -15.95 -4.69
CA SER A 78 11.79 -16.68 -5.94
C SER A 78 13.12 -16.30 -6.62
N TYR A 79 13.78 -15.25 -6.12
CA TYR A 79 15.05 -14.72 -6.64
C TYR A 79 16.21 -14.74 -5.62
N LEU A 80 15.97 -15.28 -4.41
CA LEU A 80 16.97 -15.46 -3.35
C LEU A 80 17.37 -16.93 -3.25
#